data_AF-A0A2V6NZ66-F1
#
_entry.id   AF-A0A2V6NZ66-F1
#
_cell.length_a   1.000
_cell.length_b   1.000
_cell.length_c   1.000
_cell.angle_alpha   90.00
_cell.angle_beta   90.00
_cell.angle_gamma   90.00
#
_symmetry.space_group_name_H-M   'P 1'
#
loop_
_entity.id
_entity.type
_entity.pdbx_description
1 polymer ?
#
loop_
_entity_poly.entity_id
_entity_poly.type
_entity_poly.pdbx_seq_one_letter_code
_entity_poly.pdbx_strand_id
1 'polypeptide(L)'
;MAFQEIKAAFRERLKPHAHLAEYELTTADCHFVRENFSYQKFDEFTFPSGDLQLAASSQDAILRGEYRWIVSELHPAAATLHHCMYWSCPDHAAVSRALQLSTSGKPFFHFGFFAADFTAHTTVRIFDALPQQAVFASPQRGNPRWHSVLPAQTEVFIEQDGDVALRANRQYLGSFARNWIIPLGFHPFQFGLAPHTPRLRCGRVIVQRRSWSVSSEEVGGGNFAGLSRELVLAIERLRAAKDWPRFVYIRPTEQALRRSGAEGRDKDTKPVFIDLESYLSLEIFHRWLSKAGELEITEMLPAPDELWWHEADGRRTFELRTLMVPR
;
A
#
# COMPACT_ATOMS: atom_id res chain seq x y z
N MET A 1 -0.17 20.29 -8.41
CA MET A 1 0.03 19.19 -9.38
C MET A 1 -0.85 18.03 -8.97
N ALA A 2 -1.66 17.51 -9.88
CA ALA A 2 -2.64 16.48 -9.54
C ALA A 2 -2.04 15.09 -9.76
N PHE A 3 -2.18 14.20 -8.78
CA PHE A 3 -1.75 12.79 -8.84
C PHE A 3 -2.15 12.05 -10.13
N GLN A 4 -3.29 12.41 -10.71
CA GLN A 4 -3.80 11.84 -11.95
C GLN A 4 -2.93 12.17 -13.18
N GLU A 5 -2.27 13.33 -13.19
CA GLU A 5 -1.35 13.73 -14.28
C GLU A 5 -0.13 12.82 -14.31
N ILE A 6 0.43 12.50 -13.13
CA ILE A 6 1.56 11.57 -13.00
C ILE A 6 1.15 10.17 -13.46
N LYS A 7 -0.04 9.68 -13.06
CA LYS A 7 -0.55 8.37 -13.51
C LYS A 7 -0.70 8.32 -15.02
N ALA A 8 -1.34 9.32 -15.62
CA ALA A 8 -1.56 9.38 -17.07
C ALA A 8 -0.24 9.38 -17.83
N ALA A 9 0.71 10.22 -17.43
CA ALA A 9 1.99 10.33 -18.12
C ALA A 9 2.86 9.05 -17.95
N PHE A 10 2.83 8.40 -16.79
CA PHE A 10 3.56 7.13 -16.62
C PHE A 10 2.90 5.98 -17.42
N ARG A 11 1.57 5.98 -17.58
CA ARG A 11 0.88 5.03 -18.47
C ARG A 11 1.36 5.15 -19.91
N GLU A 12 1.47 6.37 -20.43
CA GLU A 12 2.04 6.60 -21.78
C GLU A 12 3.43 5.99 -21.91
N ARG A 13 4.26 6.15 -20.88
CA ARG A 13 5.61 5.58 -20.83
C ARG A 13 5.61 4.04 -20.81
N LEU A 14 4.62 3.40 -20.18
CA LEU A 14 4.49 1.94 -20.15
C LEU A 14 3.88 1.34 -21.42
N LYS A 15 3.16 2.11 -22.26
CA LYS A 15 2.44 1.60 -23.44
C LYS A 15 3.28 0.71 -24.36
N PRO A 16 4.55 1.02 -24.69
CA PRO A 16 5.37 0.16 -25.55
C PRO A 16 5.59 -1.25 -24.97
N HIS A 17 5.45 -1.40 -23.64
CA HIS A 17 5.72 -2.63 -22.89
C HIS A 17 4.45 -3.40 -22.50
N ALA A 18 3.27 -2.94 -22.94
CA ALA A 18 1.96 -3.51 -22.59
C ALA A 18 1.81 -5.00 -22.93
N HIS A 19 2.56 -5.48 -23.91
CA HIS A 19 2.48 -6.86 -24.42
C HIS A 19 3.32 -7.84 -23.59
N LEU A 20 4.21 -7.36 -22.71
CA LEU A 20 5.11 -8.19 -21.91
C LEU A 20 4.39 -8.74 -20.68
N ALA A 21 4.74 -9.93 -20.21
CA ALA A 21 4.26 -10.43 -18.92
C ALA A 21 4.95 -9.73 -17.73
N GLU A 22 6.21 -9.33 -17.91
CA GLU A 22 7.03 -8.63 -16.92
C GLU A 22 7.91 -7.59 -17.63
N TYR A 23 8.08 -6.42 -17.02
CA TYR A 23 8.93 -5.34 -17.49
C TYR A 23 9.88 -4.90 -16.36
N GLU A 24 11.17 -4.91 -16.65
CA GLU A 24 12.20 -4.35 -15.77
C GLU A 24 12.31 -2.85 -16.00
N LEU A 25 11.93 -2.07 -14.98
CA LEU A 25 12.03 -0.63 -14.95
C LEU A 25 13.49 -0.20 -15.08
N THR A 26 13.72 0.71 -16.01
CA THR A 26 15.01 1.37 -16.18
C THR A 26 15.21 2.45 -15.11
N THR A 27 16.45 2.89 -14.93
CA THR A 27 16.77 4.04 -14.07
C THR A 27 15.95 5.28 -14.43
N ALA A 28 15.72 5.52 -15.73
CA ALA A 28 14.91 6.63 -16.18
C ALA A 28 13.43 6.45 -15.81
N ASP A 29 12.90 5.22 -15.78
CA ASP A 29 11.53 4.95 -15.33
C ASP A 29 11.40 5.25 -13.83
N CYS A 30 12.40 4.88 -13.04
CA CYS A 30 12.46 5.18 -11.61
C CYS A 30 12.60 6.67 -11.30
N HIS A 31 13.17 7.46 -12.22
CA HIS A 31 13.31 8.90 -12.08
C HIS A 31 12.23 9.72 -12.77
N PHE A 32 11.20 9.05 -13.30
CA PHE A 32 10.11 9.67 -14.04
C PHE A 32 9.51 10.90 -13.34
N VAL A 33 9.14 10.76 -12.06
CA VAL A 33 8.56 11.88 -11.29
C VAL A 33 9.55 13.04 -11.20
N ARG A 34 10.80 12.76 -10.82
CA ARG A 34 11.84 13.78 -10.65
C ARG A 34 12.17 14.53 -11.95
N GLU A 35 12.14 13.84 -13.09
CA GLU A 35 12.52 14.41 -14.38
C GLU A 35 11.39 15.18 -15.05
N ASN A 36 10.14 14.75 -14.87
CA ASN A 36 8.99 15.29 -15.62
C ASN A 36 8.11 16.22 -14.78
N PHE A 37 8.30 16.21 -13.46
CA PHE A 37 7.44 16.92 -12.53
C PHE A 37 8.28 17.67 -11.48
N SER A 38 8.00 18.97 -11.32
CA SER A 38 8.54 19.75 -10.21
C SER A 38 7.73 19.44 -8.95
N TYR A 39 8.32 18.63 -8.07
CA TYR A 39 7.78 18.39 -6.73
C TYR A 39 8.58 19.26 -5.75
N GLN A 40 7.99 20.36 -5.28
CA GLN A 40 8.71 21.35 -4.47
C GLN A 40 9.11 20.83 -3.08
N LYS A 41 8.53 19.72 -2.59
CA LYS A 41 8.76 19.23 -1.23
C LYS A 41 8.85 17.71 -1.19
N PHE A 42 10.07 17.18 -1.31
CA PHE A 42 10.43 15.86 -0.81
C PHE A 42 11.27 16.12 0.43
N ASP A 43 10.72 15.88 1.61
CA ASP A 43 11.36 16.22 2.88
C ASP A 43 11.39 15.02 3.83
N GLU A 44 11.96 15.24 5.02
CA GLU A 44 12.21 14.24 6.06
C GLU A 44 10.95 13.43 6.49
N PHE A 45 9.73 13.84 6.15
CA PHE A 45 8.52 13.06 6.44
C PHE A 45 8.03 12.18 5.28
N THR A 46 8.79 12.13 4.17
CA THR A 46 8.39 11.47 2.92
C THR A 46 8.89 10.02 2.81
N PHE A 47 9.67 9.53 3.78
CA PHE A 47 10.17 8.15 3.77
C PHE A 47 9.05 7.16 4.13
N PRO A 48 8.62 6.30 3.20
CA PRO A 48 7.56 5.35 3.50
C PRO A 48 8.10 4.17 4.31
N SER A 49 7.25 3.65 5.19
CA SER A 49 7.32 2.29 5.69
C SER A 49 6.73 1.37 4.61
N GLY A 50 7.54 0.48 4.05
CA GLY A 50 7.07 -0.49 3.05
C GLY A 50 6.69 -1.80 3.71
N ASP A 51 5.49 -2.29 3.41
CA ASP A 51 5.10 -3.65 3.71
C ASP A 51 5.60 -4.55 2.57
N LEU A 52 6.47 -5.51 2.92
CA LEU A 52 7.23 -6.33 2.00
C LEU A 52 6.86 -7.80 2.13
N GLN A 53 6.68 -8.48 1.00
CA GLN A 53 6.62 -9.93 0.94
C GLN A 53 7.87 -10.49 0.26
N LEU A 54 8.22 -11.72 0.63
CA LEU A 54 9.36 -12.44 0.05
C LEU A 54 8.84 -13.65 -0.75
N ALA A 55 9.10 -13.65 -2.05
CA ALA A 55 8.85 -14.80 -2.92
C ALA A 55 10.13 -15.62 -3.09
N ALA A 56 10.07 -16.90 -2.69
CA ALA A 56 11.14 -17.87 -2.86
C ALA A 56 10.58 -19.29 -2.74
N SER A 57 11.18 -20.26 -3.43
CA SER A 57 10.72 -21.66 -3.35
C SER A 57 11.07 -22.35 -2.02
N SER A 58 12.09 -21.85 -1.31
CA SER A 58 12.61 -22.44 -0.07
C SER A 58 13.58 -21.49 0.64
N GLN A 59 13.94 -21.81 1.89
CA GLN A 59 15.02 -21.13 2.60
C GLN A 59 16.37 -21.27 1.89
N ASP A 60 16.68 -22.43 1.32
CA ASP A 60 17.94 -22.64 0.59
C ASP A 60 18.02 -21.76 -0.67
N ALA A 61 16.90 -21.56 -1.37
CA ALA A 61 16.83 -20.61 -2.48
C ALA A 61 17.15 -19.18 -2.02
N ILE A 62 16.63 -18.76 -0.86
CA ILE A 62 16.95 -17.45 -0.27
C ILE A 62 18.45 -17.34 -0.01
N LEU A 63 19.08 -18.35 0.60
CA LEU A 63 20.51 -18.37 0.90
C LEU A 63 21.38 -18.32 -0.36
N ARG A 64 20.91 -18.90 -1.48
CA ARG A 64 21.57 -18.79 -2.80
C ARG A 64 21.29 -17.47 -3.52
N GLY A 65 20.43 -16.61 -2.97
CA GLY A 65 20.04 -15.34 -3.59
C GLY A 65 18.94 -15.46 -4.64
N GLU A 66 18.25 -16.60 -4.71
CA GLU A 66 17.14 -16.91 -5.61
C GLU A 66 15.79 -16.49 -4.97
N TYR A 67 15.59 -15.19 -4.82
CA TYR A 67 14.37 -14.63 -4.23
C TYR A 67 13.99 -13.30 -4.87
N ARG A 68 12.72 -12.92 -4.68
CA ARG A 68 12.21 -11.59 -5.05
C ARG A 68 11.52 -10.93 -3.85
N TRP A 69 11.77 -9.65 -3.68
CA TRP A 69 10.95 -8.81 -2.80
C TRP A 69 9.73 -8.32 -3.56
N ILE A 70 8.61 -8.17 -2.88
CA ILE A 70 7.38 -7.60 -3.43
C ILE A 70 6.98 -6.47 -2.52
N VAL A 71 6.80 -5.27 -3.08
CA VAL A 71 6.21 -4.15 -2.37
C VAL A 71 4.69 -4.32 -2.41
N SER A 72 4.08 -4.52 -1.26
CA SER A 72 2.63 -4.69 -1.15
C SER A 72 1.92 -3.36 -0.88
N GLU A 73 2.26 -2.71 0.23
CA GLU A 73 1.68 -1.45 0.67
C GLU A 73 2.77 -0.49 1.16
N LEU A 74 2.50 0.80 1.05
CA LEU A 74 3.33 1.83 1.64
C LEU A 74 2.53 2.51 2.76
N HIS A 75 3.22 2.90 3.81
CA HIS A 75 2.64 3.57 4.96
C HIS A 75 3.56 4.70 5.42
N PRO A 76 3.06 5.66 6.22
CA PRO A 76 3.94 6.52 6.99
C PRO A 76 4.84 5.68 7.91
N ALA A 77 6.05 6.18 8.20
CA ALA A 77 7.01 5.56 9.13
C ALA A 77 6.38 5.16 10.48
N ALA A 78 5.42 5.95 10.97
CA ALA A 78 4.70 5.73 12.22
C ALA A 78 3.89 4.41 12.26
N ALA A 79 3.60 3.77 11.11
CA ALA A 79 2.88 2.49 11.08
C ALA A 79 3.66 1.35 11.77
N THR A 80 4.99 1.47 11.88
CA THR A 80 5.83 0.54 12.65
C THR A 80 5.61 0.63 14.16
N LEU A 81 5.03 1.73 14.63
CA LEU A 81 4.75 2.00 16.03
C LEU A 81 3.37 1.52 16.49
N HIS A 82 2.63 0.80 15.64
CA HIS A 82 1.42 0.11 16.05
C HIS A 82 1.73 -0.79 17.26
N HIS A 83 0.87 -0.77 18.27
CA HIS A 83 1.20 -1.30 19.60
C HIS A 83 1.53 -2.78 19.58
N CYS A 84 0.87 -3.60 18.76
CA CYS A 84 1.24 -5.01 18.59
C CYS A 84 2.69 -5.22 18.13
N MET A 85 3.20 -4.32 17.27
CA MET A 85 4.57 -4.35 16.75
C MET A 85 5.55 -3.73 17.75
N TYR A 86 5.23 -2.55 18.27
CA TYR A 86 6.11 -1.79 19.14
C TYR A 86 6.30 -2.44 20.50
N TRP A 87 5.24 -2.96 21.11
CA TRP A 87 5.31 -3.60 22.43
C TRP A 87 6.25 -4.80 22.43
N SER A 88 6.22 -5.60 21.36
CA SER A 88 7.06 -6.80 21.20
C SER A 88 8.45 -6.49 20.62
N CYS A 89 8.76 -5.23 20.32
CA CYS A 89 10.03 -4.87 19.72
C CYS A 89 11.19 -5.09 20.71
N PRO A 90 12.21 -5.87 20.35
CA PRO A 90 13.32 -6.18 21.26
C PRO A 90 14.31 -5.02 21.46
N ASP A 91 14.31 -4.01 20.57
CA ASP A 91 15.23 -2.88 20.63
C ASP A 91 14.50 -1.55 20.33
N HIS A 92 13.83 -1.00 21.34
CA HIS A 92 13.16 0.29 21.24
C HIS A 92 14.13 1.44 20.92
N ALA A 93 15.38 1.34 21.37
CA ALA A 93 16.37 2.40 21.15
C ALA A 93 16.79 2.49 19.68
N ALA A 94 16.97 1.36 19.01
CA ALA A 94 17.25 1.34 17.56
C ALA A 94 16.07 1.88 16.76
N VAL A 95 14.83 1.49 17.07
CA VAL A 95 13.63 2.00 16.40
C VAL A 95 13.49 3.51 16.61
N SER A 96 13.70 4.00 17.83
CA SER A 96 13.68 5.43 18.14
C SER A 96 14.72 6.20 17.32
N ARG A 97 15.98 5.75 17.29
CA ARG A 97 17.05 6.37 16.47
C ARG A 97 16.70 6.37 14.98
N ALA A 98 16.20 5.26 14.46
CA ALA A 98 15.79 5.13 13.07
C ALA A 98 14.70 6.14 12.69
N LEU A 99 13.70 6.32 13.55
CA LEU A 99 12.63 7.29 13.35
C LEU A 99 13.12 8.73 13.49
N GLN A 100 14.00 9.03 14.45
CA GLN A 100 14.64 10.35 14.58
C GLN A 100 15.43 10.74 13.33
N LEU A 101 16.14 9.80 12.73
CA LEU A 101 16.84 10.01 11.47
C LEU A 101 15.86 10.28 10.33
N SER A 102 14.76 9.51 10.27
CA SER A 102 13.72 9.75 9.27
C SER A 102 13.19 11.18 9.37
N THR A 103 12.87 11.69 10.57
CA THR A 103 12.39 13.07 10.79
C THR A 103 13.48 14.13 10.79
N SER A 104 14.75 13.79 10.52
CA SER A 104 15.89 14.71 10.63
C SER A 104 15.92 15.49 11.96
N GLY A 105 15.50 14.84 13.04
CA GLY A 105 15.46 15.47 14.36
C GLY A 105 14.26 16.41 14.61
N LYS A 106 13.42 16.71 13.61
CA LYS A 106 12.37 17.74 13.74
C LYS A 106 11.21 17.31 14.66
N PRO A 107 10.63 18.24 15.42
CA PRO A 107 9.47 17.96 16.26
C PRO A 107 8.21 17.83 15.41
N PHE A 108 7.22 17.14 15.97
CA PHE A 108 5.86 17.04 15.42
C PHE A 108 4.86 17.06 16.57
N PHE A 109 3.62 17.46 16.28
CA PHE A 109 2.59 17.59 17.29
C PHE A 109 1.38 16.71 16.98
N HIS A 110 0.67 16.27 18.02
CA HIS A 110 -0.62 15.61 17.92
C HIS A 110 -1.70 16.43 18.60
N PHE A 111 -2.82 16.67 17.92
CA PHE A 111 -3.84 17.63 18.36
C PHE A 111 -5.20 17.03 18.74
N GLY A 112 -5.23 15.76 19.14
CA GLY A 112 -6.29 15.28 20.03
C GLY A 112 -7.19 14.15 19.58
N PHE A 113 -6.95 13.44 18.48
CA PHE A 113 -7.37 12.03 18.34
C PHE A 113 -6.92 11.42 17.02
N PHE A 114 -6.65 10.10 17.05
CA PHE A 114 -7.02 9.06 16.07
C PHE A 114 -6.15 7.83 16.39
N ALA A 115 -4.83 7.93 16.23
CA ALA A 115 -3.96 6.75 16.32
C ALA A 115 -3.54 6.32 17.75
N ALA A 116 -3.31 7.24 18.68
CA ALA A 116 -2.78 6.94 20.02
C ALA A 116 -3.82 6.37 21.01
N ASP A 117 -5.10 6.44 20.66
CA ASP A 117 -6.24 6.07 21.52
C ASP A 117 -7.11 4.96 20.90
N PHE A 118 -6.65 4.34 19.80
CA PHE A 118 -7.31 3.18 19.19
C PHE A 118 -7.20 1.92 20.08
N THR A 119 -7.86 0.83 19.65
CA THR A 119 -7.70 -0.49 20.28
C THR A 119 -6.24 -0.89 20.38
N ALA A 120 -5.90 -1.79 21.31
CA ALA A 120 -4.53 -2.26 21.52
C ALA A 120 -3.83 -2.78 20.25
N HIS A 121 -4.56 -3.17 19.20
CA HIS A 121 -3.94 -3.58 17.93
C HIS A 121 -3.55 -2.41 17.02
N THR A 122 -4.18 -1.25 17.16
CA THR A 122 -4.01 -0.09 16.27
C THR A 122 -3.56 1.18 16.99
N THR A 123 -3.37 1.13 18.32
CA THR A 123 -2.72 2.20 19.08
C THR A 123 -1.31 2.49 18.54
N VAL A 124 -0.96 3.74 18.29
CA VAL A 124 0.39 4.14 17.84
C VAL A 124 1.21 4.71 19.00
N ARG A 125 2.35 4.09 19.32
CA ARG A 125 3.19 4.38 20.50
C ARG A 125 4.22 5.50 20.28
N ILE A 126 3.82 6.55 19.55
CA ILE A 126 4.69 7.66 19.14
C ILE A 126 5.32 8.43 20.31
N PHE A 127 4.56 8.69 21.37
CA PHE A 127 5.07 9.38 22.57
C PHE A 127 6.05 8.56 23.39
N ASP A 128 6.03 7.23 23.26
CA ASP A 128 7.03 6.37 23.89
C ASP A 128 8.28 6.24 23.02
N ALA A 129 8.10 6.21 21.69
CA ALA A 129 9.20 6.07 20.74
C ALA A 129 10.01 7.36 20.56
N LEU A 130 9.37 8.53 20.58
CA LEU A 130 9.99 9.82 20.29
C LEU A 130 9.62 10.89 21.35
N PRO A 131 9.88 10.65 22.65
CA PRO A 131 9.36 11.50 23.73
C PRO A 131 9.88 12.94 23.72
N GLN A 132 11.02 13.21 23.09
CA GLN A 132 11.58 14.57 22.97
C GLN A 132 11.03 15.34 21.75
N GLN A 133 10.55 14.65 20.72
CA GLN A 133 10.07 15.27 19.47
C GLN A 133 8.55 15.39 19.43
N ALA A 134 7.84 14.45 20.08
CA ALA A 134 6.40 14.36 20.06
C ALA A 134 5.77 15.34 21.06
N VAL A 135 4.99 16.28 20.55
CA VAL A 135 4.26 17.27 21.36
C VAL A 135 2.77 16.98 21.36
N PHE A 136 2.15 16.82 22.52
CA PHE A 136 0.70 16.68 22.62
C PHE A 136 0.05 18.07 22.74
N ALA A 137 -0.46 18.59 21.63
CA ALA A 137 -1.07 19.92 21.51
C ALA A 137 -2.59 19.82 21.37
N SER A 138 -3.29 19.39 22.42
CA SER A 138 -4.71 19.03 22.39
C SER A 138 -5.54 19.72 23.47
N PRO A 139 -6.85 19.97 23.25
CA PRO A 139 -7.74 20.35 24.34
C PRO A 139 -7.96 19.23 25.38
N GLN A 140 -7.64 17.98 25.05
CA GLN A 140 -7.77 16.85 25.96
C GLN A 140 -6.61 16.81 26.97
N ARG A 141 -6.83 16.16 28.12
CA ARG A 141 -5.76 15.91 29.09
C ARG A 141 -4.88 14.77 28.59
N GLY A 142 -3.63 15.05 28.25
CA GLY A 142 -2.63 14.05 27.89
C GLY A 142 -2.14 13.23 29.10
N ASN A 143 -1.38 12.16 28.82
CA ASN A 143 -0.65 11.46 29.87
C ASN A 143 0.34 12.41 30.56
N PRO A 144 0.47 12.40 31.91
CA PRO A 144 1.40 13.28 32.62
C PRO A 144 2.86 13.18 32.20
N ARG A 145 3.27 12.07 31.56
CA ARG A 145 4.63 11.85 31.05
C ARG A 145 4.88 12.49 29.67
N TRP A 146 3.84 12.94 28.97
CA TRP A 146 3.97 13.50 27.62
C TRP A 146 4.31 14.98 27.67
N HIS A 147 5.18 15.43 26.77
CA HIS A 147 5.36 16.86 26.53
C HIS A 147 4.08 17.43 25.92
N SER A 148 3.34 18.24 26.68
CA SER A 148 2.01 18.72 26.30
C SER A 148 1.96 20.24 26.31
N VAL A 149 1.24 20.82 25.35
CA VAL A 149 1.00 22.27 25.25
C VAL A 149 -0.49 22.52 25.07
N LEU A 150 -1.04 23.51 25.79
CA LEU A 150 -2.46 23.84 25.63
C LEU A 150 -2.68 24.57 24.29
N PRO A 151 -3.77 24.30 23.55
CA PRO A 151 -4.06 25.00 22.31
C PRO A 151 -4.06 26.53 22.44
N ALA A 152 -4.51 27.05 23.59
CA ALA A 152 -4.51 28.49 23.89
C ALA A 152 -3.09 29.12 24.00
N GLN A 153 -2.05 28.29 24.12
CA GLN A 153 -0.64 28.70 24.18
C GLN A 153 0.08 28.52 22.84
N THR A 154 -0.64 28.05 21.83
CA THR A 154 -0.09 27.78 20.51
C THR A 154 -0.56 28.80 19.49
N GLU A 155 0.21 28.96 18.42
CA GLU A 155 -0.09 29.80 17.28
C GLU A 155 0.11 28.98 16.00
N VAL A 156 -0.87 29.05 15.09
CA VAL A 156 -0.74 28.52 13.73
C VAL A 156 -0.14 29.61 12.85
N PHE A 157 0.89 29.27 12.09
CA PHE A 157 1.59 30.21 11.24
C PHE A 157 1.99 29.57 9.91
N ILE A 158 2.35 30.41 8.94
CA ILE A 158 2.83 29.99 7.63
C ILE A 158 4.34 30.25 7.58
N GLU A 159 5.12 29.20 7.31
CA GLU A 159 6.57 29.28 7.11
C GLU A 159 6.93 29.99 5.81
N GLN A 160 8.19 30.42 5.67
CA GLN A 160 8.66 31.08 4.44
C GLN A 160 8.50 30.22 3.18
N ASP A 161 8.53 28.88 3.35
CA ASP A 161 8.32 27.91 2.29
C ASP A 161 6.82 27.63 2.01
N GLY A 162 5.91 28.32 2.69
CA GLY A 162 4.46 28.14 2.58
C GLY A 162 3.89 26.97 3.37
N ASP A 163 4.67 26.26 4.18
CA ASP A 163 4.14 25.22 5.07
C ASP A 163 3.29 25.82 6.19
N VAL A 164 2.21 25.13 6.58
CA VAL A 164 1.36 25.53 7.70
C VAL A 164 1.79 24.76 8.93
N ALA A 165 2.26 25.45 9.96
CA ALA A 165 2.89 24.86 11.11
C ALA A 165 2.32 25.41 12.44
N LEU A 166 2.65 24.70 13.52
CA LEU A 166 2.29 25.06 14.88
C LEU A 166 3.54 25.52 15.63
N ARG A 167 3.42 26.59 16.42
CA ARG A 167 4.47 27.04 17.36
C ARG A 167 3.90 27.39 18.72
N ALA A 168 4.74 27.34 19.76
CA ALA A 168 4.44 27.89 21.08
C ALA A 168 5.68 28.58 21.64
N ASN A 169 5.53 29.76 22.25
CA ASN A 169 6.67 30.53 22.77
C ASN A 169 7.82 30.71 21.77
N ARG A 170 7.48 30.94 20.48
CA ARG A 170 8.42 31.04 19.34
C ARG A 170 9.17 29.74 18.99
N GLN A 171 8.89 28.62 19.65
CA GLN A 171 9.44 27.31 19.31
C GLN A 171 8.53 26.60 18.30
N TYR A 172 9.13 26.07 17.24
CA TYR A 172 8.46 25.23 16.24
C TYR A 172 8.03 23.90 16.87
N LEU A 173 6.76 23.52 16.70
CA LEU A 173 6.20 22.28 17.25
C LEU A 173 5.89 21.23 16.17
N GLY A 174 5.89 21.61 14.90
CA GLY A 174 5.64 20.69 13.79
C GLY A 174 4.75 21.28 12.69
N SER A 175 4.74 20.61 11.55
CA SER A 175 3.90 20.91 10.39
C SER A 175 2.55 20.21 10.49
N PHE A 176 1.49 20.87 10.01
CA PHE A 176 0.20 20.21 9.79
C PHE A 176 0.24 19.25 8.60
N ALA A 177 0.96 19.61 7.53
CA ALA A 177 1.06 18.78 6.32
C ALA A 177 1.92 17.53 6.53
N ARG A 178 2.92 17.62 7.41
CA ARG A 178 3.88 16.53 7.70
C ARG A 178 3.55 15.76 8.98
N ASN A 179 2.36 15.99 9.52
CA ASN A 179 1.91 15.28 10.69
C ASN A 179 1.63 13.82 10.33
N TRP A 180 2.26 12.86 11.02
CA TRP A 180 2.12 11.40 10.80
C TRP A 180 0.72 10.83 11.12
N ILE A 181 -0.30 11.69 11.23
CA ILE A 181 -1.66 11.38 11.66
C ILE A 181 -2.55 10.92 10.50
N ILE A 182 -2.10 10.87 9.24
CA ILE A 182 -2.94 10.27 8.19
C ILE A 182 -3.19 8.80 8.56
N PRO A 183 -4.42 8.43 8.96
CA PRO A 183 -4.74 7.04 9.19
C PRO A 183 -4.89 6.41 7.81
N LEU A 184 -4.24 5.26 7.65
CA LEU A 184 -4.61 4.21 6.69
C LEU A 184 -4.12 4.41 5.24
N GLY A 185 -2.99 3.75 4.94
CA GLY A 185 -2.61 3.26 3.61
C GLY A 185 -2.19 4.31 2.58
N PHE A 186 -0.88 4.41 2.32
CA PHE A 186 -0.46 4.72 0.95
C PHE A 186 -0.51 3.40 0.18
N HIS A 187 -1.68 3.06 -0.35
CA HIS A 187 -1.73 1.99 -1.36
C HIS A 187 -0.68 2.30 -2.44
N PRO A 188 0.07 1.30 -2.90
CA PRO A 188 1.14 1.55 -3.86
C PRO A 188 0.54 2.33 -5.03
N PHE A 189 1.29 3.34 -5.49
CA PHE A 189 0.93 4.12 -6.66
C PHE A 189 0.74 3.13 -7.82
N GLN A 190 -0.51 2.79 -8.12
CA GLN A 190 -0.80 1.87 -9.20
C GLN A 190 -0.74 2.64 -10.50
N PHE A 191 0.27 2.31 -11.30
CA PHE A 191 0.48 2.88 -12.61
C PHE A 191 -0.55 2.38 -13.61
N GLY A 192 -0.94 1.10 -13.49
CA GLY A 192 -2.08 0.45 -14.16
C GLY A 192 -2.33 0.85 -15.61
N LEU A 193 -1.93 0.00 -16.55
CA LEU A 193 -2.27 0.06 -17.96
C LEU A 193 -3.44 -0.91 -18.26
N ALA A 194 -4.55 -0.40 -18.76
CA ALA A 194 -5.64 -1.24 -19.26
C ALA A 194 -5.44 -1.57 -20.75
N PRO A 195 -5.84 -2.77 -21.23
CA PRO A 195 -6.49 -3.84 -20.48
C PRO A 195 -5.51 -4.80 -19.78
N HIS A 196 -4.20 -4.57 -19.89
CA HIS A 196 -3.17 -5.41 -19.28
C HIS A 196 -1.96 -4.56 -18.87
N THR A 197 -1.50 -4.78 -17.64
CA THR A 197 -0.26 -4.22 -17.12
C THR A 197 0.75 -5.33 -16.89
N PRO A 198 1.98 -5.26 -17.47
CA PRO A 198 3.05 -6.18 -17.11
C PRO A 198 3.34 -6.10 -15.61
N ARG A 199 3.88 -7.20 -15.05
CA ARG A 199 4.54 -7.12 -13.75
C ARG A 199 5.69 -6.12 -13.83
N LEU A 200 5.74 -5.14 -12.94
CA LEU A 200 6.79 -4.13 -12.93
C LEU A 200 7.86 -4.50 -11.90
N ARG A 201 9.11 -4.57 -12.34
CA ARG A 201 10.26 -4.98 -11.51
C ARG A 201 11.36 -3.92 -11.53
N CYS A 202 12.03 -3.70 -10.41
CA CYS A 202 13.28 -2.96 -10.31
C CYS A 202 14.31 -3.85 -9.60
N GLY A 203 15.29 -4.38 -10.33
CA GLY A 203 16.24 -5.35 -9.78
C GLY A 203 15.50 -6.57 -9.21
N ARG A 204 15.70 -6.92 -7.93
CA ARG A 204 14.97 -8.04 -7.29
C ARG A 204 13.63 -7.66 -6.68
N VAL A 205 13.17 -6.43 -6.87
CA VAL A 205 11.97 -5.89 -6.23
C VAL A 205 10.84 -5.79 -7.26
N ILE A 206 9.74 -6.50 -7.02
CA ILE A 206 8.48 -6.30 -7.73
C ILE A 206 7.78 -5.10 -7.11
N VAL A 207 7.57 -4.06 -7.90
CA VAL A 207 6.89 -2.83 -7.47
C VAL A 207 5.41 -2.83 -7.81
N GLN A 208 5.00 -3.63 -8.80
CA GLN A 208 3.61 -3.85 -9.14
C GLN A 208 3.42 -5.25 -9.72
N ARG A 209 2.39 -5.95 -9.25
CA ARG A 209 1.96 -7.25 -9.80
C ARG A 209 1.39 -7.08 -11.21
N ARG A 210 1.46 -8.14 -12.02
CA ARG A 210 0.78 -8.24 -13.31
C ARG A 210 -0.73 -8.13 -13.09
N SER A 211 -1.39 -7.33 -13.90
CA SER A 211 -2.84 -7.13 -13.79
C SER A 211 -3.52 -7.01 -15.14
N TRP A 212 -4.82 -7.25 -15.15
CA TRP A 212 -5.68 -7.20 -16.32
C TRP A 212 -7.01 -6.55 -15.95
N SER A 213 -7.74 -6.06 -16.94
CA SER A 213 -9.16 -5.76 -16.81
C SER A 213 -10.00 -6.76 -17.60
N VAL A 214 -11.18 -7.05 -17.09
CA VAL A 214 -12.21 -7.83 -17.79
C VAL A 214 -13.58 -7.19 -17.62
N SER A 215 -14.34 -7.10 -18.71
CA SER A 215 -15.74 -6.67 -18.67
C SER A 215 -16.69 -7.88 -18.70
N SER A 216 -17.95 -7.66 -18.28
CA SER A 216 -19.00 -8.67 -18.41
C SER A 216 -19.25 -9.10 -19.87
N GLU A 217 -18.98 -8.21 -20.83
CA GLU A 217 -19.13 -8.49 -22.27
C GLU A 217 -18.14 -9.56 -22.74
N GLU A 218 -16.93 -9.60 -22.17
CA GLU A 218 -15.89 -10.57 -22.54
C GLU A 218 -16.18 -12.00 -22.07
N VAL A 219 -16.94 -12.18 -20.98
CA VAL A 219 -17.43 -13.50 -20.55
C VAL A 219 -18.50 -14.03 -21.52
N GLY A 220 -19.23 -13.11 -22.18
CA GLY A 220 -20.32 -13.40 -23.10
C GLY A 220 -21.69 -13.57 -22.41
N GLY A 221 -22.74 -13.60 -23.23
CA GLY A 221 -24.11 -13.82 -22.77
C GLY A 221 -24.38 -15.31 -22.52
N GLY A 222 -24.65 -15.67 -21.27
CA GLY A 222 -25.04 -17.02 -20.87
C GLY A 222 -25.81 -17.00 -19.55
N ASN A 223 -26.77 -17.91 -19.38
CA ASN A 223 -27.41 -18.10 -18.08
C ASN A 223 -26.55 -19.05 -17.23
N PHE A 224 -25.77 -18.48 -16.31
CA PHE A 224 -24.91 -19.23 -15.40
C PHE A 224 -25.60 -19.59 -14.07
N ALA A 225 -26.92 -19.80 -14.07
CA ALA A 225 -27.66 -20.18 -12.87
C ALA A 225 -27.32 -21.59 -12.39
N GLY A 226 -27.16 -21.77 -11.08
CA GLY A 226 -26.86 -23.06 -10.46
C GLY A 226 -25.46 -23.59 -10.80
N LEU A 227 -25.32 -24.91 -10.90
CA LEU A 227 -24.09 -25.57 -11.36
C LEU A 227 -24.07 -25.55 -12.90
N SER A 228 -23.27 -24.66 -13.49
CA SER A 228 -23.20 -24.40 -14.93
C SER A 228 -21.84 -24.78 -15.49
N ARG A 229 -21.85 -25.72 -16.44
CA ARG A 229 -20.66 -26.08 -17.24
C ARG A 229 -20.21 -24.90 -18.11
N GLU A 230 -21.16 -24.10 -18.57
CA GLU A 230 -20.94 -22.96 -19.46
C GLU A 230 -20.11 -21.88 -18.76
N LEU A 231 -20.31 -21.70 -17.44
CA LEU A 231 -19.49 -20.79 -16.63
C LEU A 231 -18.03 -21.24 -16.63
N VAL A 232 -17.77 -22.53 -16.38
CA VAL A 232 -16.41 -23.10 -16.42
C VAL A 232 -15.76 -22.86 -17.79
N LEU A 233 -16.48 -23.16 -18.87
CA LEU A 233 -15.98 -22.97 -20.24
C LEU A 233 -15.77 -21.49 -20.60
N ALA A 234 -16.59 -20.58 -20.09
CA ALA A 234 -16.43 -19.15 -20.32
C ALA A 234 -15.16 -18.62 -19.61
N ILE A 235 -14.97 -18.99 -18.35
CA ILE A 235 -13.80 -18.57 -17.58
C ILE A 235 -12.51 -19.19 -18.12
N GLU A 236 -12.50 -20.47 -18.49
CA GLU A 236 -11.31 -21.10 -19.08
C GLU A 236 -10.94 -20.49 -20.44
N ARG A 237 -11.93 -20.08 -21.25
CA ARG A 237 -11.66 -19.32 -22.49
C ARG A 237 -11.01 -17.97 -22.20
N LEU A 238 -11.49 -17.24 -21.18
CA LEU A 238 -10.87 -15.99 -20.75
C LEU A 238 -9.46 -16.19 -20.22
N ARG A 239 -9.27 -17.18 -19.35
CA ARG A 239 -7.97 -17.56 -18.77
C ARG A 239 -6.97 -17.84 -19.88
N ALA A 240 -7.34 -18.64 -20.89
CA ALA A 240 -6.48 -18.94 -22.03
C ALA A 240 -6.21 -17.70 -22.91
N ALA A 241 -7.22 -16.87 -23.18
CA ALA A 241 -7.07 -15.68 -24.02
C ALA A 241 -6.21 -14.58 -23.39
N LYS A 242 -6.26 -14.45 -22.06
CA LYS A 242 -5.56 -13.40 -21.29
C LYS A 242 -4.27 -13.88 -20.63
N ASP A 243 -3.97 -15.18 -20.72
CA ASP A 243 -2.82 -15.83 -20.07
C ASP A 243 -2.84 -15.61 -18.54
N TRP A 244 -3.98 -15.94 -17.91
CA TRP A 244 -4.14 -15.80 -16.46
C TRP A 244 -3.58 -17.01 -15.70
N PRO A 245 -2.87 -16.78 -14.57
CA PRO A 245 -2.52 -17.86 -13.66
C PRO A 245 -3.77 -18.41 -12.98
N ARG A 246 -3.68 -19.64 -12.43
CA ARG A 246 -4.79 -20.29 -11.70
C ARG A 246 -5.30 -19.43 -10.54
N PHE A 247 -4.38 -18.84 -9.79
CA PHE A 247 -4.69 -18.09 -8.57
C PHE A 247 -4.58 -16.59 -8.84
N VAL A 248 -5.68 -15.88 -8.63
CA VAL A 248 -5.77 -14.44 -8.87
C VAL A 248 -6.52 -13.75 -7.73
N TYR A 249 -6.35 -12.44 -7.65
CA TYR A 249 -7.18 -11.56 -6.87
C TYR A 249 -8.06 -10.73 -7.80
N ILE A 250 -9.32 -10.55 -7.43
CA ILE A 250 -10.24 -9.68 -8.16
C ILE A 250 -10.71 -8.52 -7.30
N ARG A 251 -10.98 -7.39 -7.95
CA ARG A 251 -11.75 -6.28 -7.39
C ARG A 251 -12.39 -5.46 -8.51
N PRO A 252 -13.43 -4.67 -8.25
CA PRO A 252 -13.94 -3.70 -9.21
C PRO A 252 -12.85 -2.72 -9.64
N THR A 253 -12.87 -2.30 -10.90
CA THR A 253 -11.96 -1.26 -11.40
C THR A 253 -12.24 0.09 -10.74
N GLU A 254 -11.26 1.00 -10.75
CA GLU A 254 -11.43 2.38 -10.28
C GLU A 254 -12.63 3.07 -10.99
N GLN A 255 -12.82 2.79 -12.28
CA GLN A 255 -13.95 3.30 -13.05
C GLN A 255 -15.29 2.69 -12.60
N ALA A 256 -15.33 1.38 -12.34
CA ALA A 256 -16.54 0.72 -11.82
C ALA A 256 -16.95 1.28 -10.45
N LEU A 257 -15.99 1.45 -9.52
CA LEU A 257 -16.25 2.02 -8.18
C LEU A 257 -16.79 3.44 -8.25
N ARG A 258 -16.22 4.27 -9.14
CA ARG A 258 -16.67 5.64 -9.40
C ARG A 258 -18.12 5.68 -9.88
N ARG A 259 -18.45 4.87 -10.90
CA ARG A 259 -19.82 4.80 -11.44
C ARG A 259 -20.85 4.42 -10.39
N SER A 260 -20.50 3.53 -9.46
CA SER A 260 -21.43 3.07 -8.41
C SER A 260 -21.45 3.95 -7.16
N GLY A 261 -20.62 4.98 -7.06
CA GLY A 261 -20.45 5.78 -5.83
C GLY A 261 -19.93 4.97 -4.64
N ALA A 262 -19.20 3.88 -4.91
CA ALA A 262 -18.74 2.93 -3.89
C ALA A 262 -17.25 3.10 -3.52
N GLU A 263 -16.59 4.15 -4.02
CA GLU A 263 -15.15 4.42 -3.81
C GLU A 263 -14.71 4.40 -2.33
N GLY A 264 -15.63 4.69 -1.40
CA GLY A 264 -15.37 4.68 0.05
C GLY A 264 -15.83 3.42 0.79
N ARG A 265 -16.36 2.39 0.11
CA ARG A 265 -16.87 1.17 0.76
C ARG A 265 -15.79 0.09 0.79
N ASP A 266 -15.13 -0.05 1.94
CA ASP A 266 -14.04 -1.03 2.19
C ASP A 266 -14.36 -2.46 1.69
N LYS A 267 -15.61 -2.91 1.80
CA LYS A 267 -16.04 -4.24 1.31
C LYS A 267 -15.95 -4.39 -0.21
N ASP A 268 -16.15 -3.32 -0.97
CA ASP A 268 -16.15 -3.34 -2.42
C ASP A 268 -14.75 -3.04 -3.01
N THR A 269 -13.78 -2.62 -2.18
CA THR A 269 -12.42 -2.27 -2.60
C THR A 269 -11.37 -3.34 -2.27
N LYS A 270 -11.61 -4.17 -1.25
CA LYS A 270 -10.70 -5.25 -0.85
C LYS A 270 -10.62 -6.36 -1.92
N PRO A 271 -9.41 -6.74 -2.37
CA PRO A 271 -9.26 -7.83 -3.32
C PRO A 271 -9.76 -9.16 -2.76
N VAL A 272 -10.46 -9.93 -3.60
CA VAL A 272 -10.98 -11.26 -3.27
C VAL A 272 -10.13 -12.31 -3.97
N PHE A 273 -9.63 -13.29 -3.22
CA PHE A 273 -8.91 -14.44 -3.77
C PHE A 273 -9.83 -15.35 -4.58
N ILE A 274 -9.37 -15.76 -5.76
CA ILE A 274 -10.07 -16.64 -6.69
C ILE A 274 -9.10 -17.75 -7.11
N ASP A 275 -9.51 -18.99 -6.88
CA ASP A 275 -8.95 -20.17 -7.53
C ASP A 275 -9.78 -20.49 -8.77
N LEU A 276 -9.23 -20.31 -9.97
CA LEU A 276 -9.95 -20.54 -11.23
C LEU A 276 -10.28 -22.01 -11.49
N GLU A 277 -9.78 -22.95 -10.68
CA GLU A 277 -10.15 -24.37 -10.74
C GLU A 277 -11.20 -24.76 -9.67
N SER A 278 -11.62 -23.81 -8.83
CA SER A 278 -12.70 -23.99 -7.84
C SER A 278 -14.01 -23.43 -8.37
N TYR A 279 -15.03 -24.29 -8.54
CA TYR A 279 -16.34 -23.84 -9.02
C TYR A 279 -16.97 -22.74 -8.15
N LEU A 280 -16.81 -22.84 -6.82
CA LEU A 280 -17.30 -21.82 -5.89
C LEU A 280 -16.61 -20.46 -6.13
N SER A 281 -15.31 -20.46 -6.43
CA SER A 281 -14.58 -19.25 -6.78
C SER A 281 -15.03 -18.69 -8.14
N LEU A 282 -15.37 -19.55 -9.11
CA LEU A 282 -15.95 -19.11 -10.39
C LEU A 282 -17.31 -18.42 -10.20
N GLU A 283 -18.17 -18.95 -9.32
CA GLU A 283 -19.43 -18.31 -8.97
C GLU A 283 -19.22 -16.95 -8.30
N ILE A 284 -18.27 -16.85 -7.37
CA ILE A 284 -17.89 -15.58 -6.72
C ILE A 284 -17.41 -14.59 -7.78
N PHE A 285 -16.48 -15.00 -8.65
CA PHE A 285 -15.97 -14.20 -9.75
C PHE A 285 -17.10 -13.65 -10.61
N HIS A 286 -18.00 -14.53 -11.07
CA HIS A 286 -19.12 -14.14 -11.91
C HIS A 286 -20.05 -13.15 -11.19
N ARG A 287 -20.43 -13.41 -9.93
CA ARG A 287 -21.29 -12.49 -9.16
C ARG A 287 -20.67 -11.10 -8.98
N TRP A 288 -19.37 -11.04 -8.71
CA TRP A 288 -18.65 -9.77 -8.63
C TRP A 288 -18.64 -9.03 -9.97
N LEU A 289 -18.38 -9.74 -11.07
CA LEU A 289 -18.38 -9.16 -12.40
C LEU A 289 -19.78 -8.70 -12.84
N SER A 290 -20.83 -9.48 -12.58
CA SER A 290 -22.21 -9.07 -12.87
C SER A 290 -22.61 -7.82 -12.08
N LYS A 291 -22.15 -7.70 -10.82
CA LYS A 291 -22.44 -6.55 -9.95
C LYS A 291 -21.70 -5.29 -10.41
N ALA A 292 -20.41 -5.41 -10.73
CA ALA A 292 -19.53 -4.27 -11.01
C ALA A 292 -19.50 -3.89 -12.50
N GLY A 293 -19.87 -4.80 -13.40
CA GLY A 293 -19.75 -4.69 -14.85
C GLY A 293 -18.32 -4.87 -15.38
N GLU A 294 -17.32 -4.53 -14.58
CA GLU A 294 -15.90 -4.64 -14.91
C GLU A 294 -15.08 -4.93 -13.66
N LEU A 295 -14.10 -5.81 -13.78
CA LEU A 295 -13.16 -6.17 -12.72
C LEU A 295 -11.71 -5.92 -13.16
N GLU A 296 -10.88 -5.55 -12.20
CA GLU A 296 -9.44 -5.72 -12.26
C GLU A 296 -9.09 -7.10 -11.69
N ILE A 297 -8.26 -7.83 -12.43
CA ILE A 297 -7.66 -9.10 -12.02
C ILE A 297 -6.18 -8.82 -11.76
N THR A 298 -5.66 -9.28 -10.64
CA THR A 298 -4.23 -9.23 -10.31
C THR A 298 -3.74 -10.64 -10.04
N GLU A 299 -2.55 -10.99 -10.51
CA GLU A 299 -1.95 -12.28 -10.19
C GLU A 299 -1.78 -12.48 -8.67
N MET A 300 -1.85 -13.73 -8.20
CA MET A 300 -1.37 -14.05 -6.86
C MET A 300 0.15 -14.08 -6.88
N LEU A 301 0.77 -13.14 -6.15
CA LEU A 301 2.22 -13.07 -5.97
C LEU A 301 2.56 -12.69 -4.51
N PRO A 302 3.35 -13.46 -3.75
CA PRO A 302 4.02 -14.72 -4.16
C PRO A 302 3.05 -15.81 -4.60
N ALA A 303 3.42 -16.59 -5.61
CA ALA A 303 2.64 -17.75 -6.01
C ALA A 303 2.70 -18.83 -4.91
N PRO A 304 1.74 -19.78 -4.83
CA PRO A 304 1.75 -20.80 -3.76
C PRO A 304 3.04 -21.62 -3.68
N ASP A 305 3.68 -21.88 -4.82
CA ASP A 305 4.97 -22.57 -4.91
C ASP A 305 6.16 -21.72 -4.43
N GLU A 306 5.98 -20.39 -4.30
CA GLU A 306 6.94 -19.39 -3.83
C GLU A 306 6.71 -18.94 -2.37
N LEU A 307 5.81 -19.61 -1.64
CA LEU A 307 5.58 -19.39 -0.21
C LEU A 307 6.58 -20.21 0.62
N TRP A 308 7.78 -19.67 0.85
CA TRP A 308 8.88 -20.40 1.51
C TRP A 308 8.66 -20.73 3.00
N TRP A 309 7.79 -20.00 3.71
CA TRP A 309 7.53 -20.27 5.13
C TRP A 309 6.58 -21.47 5.25
N HIS A 310 7.12 -22.60 5.70
CA HIS A 310 6.38 -23.84 5.91
C HIS A 310 6.17 -24.12 7.41
N GLU A 311 4.95 -24.44 7.78
CA GLU A 311 4.56 -24.98 9.09
C GLU A 311 4.09 -26.43 8.94
N ALA A 312 3.89 -27.15 10.05
CA ALA A 312 3.52 -28.57 10.05
C ALA A 312 2.24 -28.90 9.26
N ASP A 313 1.33 -27.93 9.14
CA ASP A 313 0.04 -28.01 8.45
C ASP A 313 0.04 -27.29 7.07
N GLY A 314 1.18 -26.79 6.61
CA GLY A 314 1.33 -26.26 5.25
C GLY A 314 2.03 -24.91 5.15
N ARG A 315 2.01 -24.33 3.96
CA ARG A 315 2.70 -23.08 3.64
C ARG A 315 1.96 -21.87 4.22
N ARG A 316 2.70 -20.83 4.57
CA ARG A 316 2.19 -19.57 5.11
C ARG A 316 2.55 -18.42 4.19
N THR A 317 1.57 -17.54 4.00
CA THR A 317 1.86 -16.18 3.53
C THR A 317 2.18 -15.31 4.74
N PHE A 318 3.08 -14.37 4.56
CA PHE A 318 3.41 -13.37 5.56
C PHE A 318 3.80 -12.08 4.86
N GLU A 319 3.86 -11.02 5.66
CA GLU A 319 4.28 -9.71 5.22
C GLU A 319 5.11 -9.07 6.33
N LEU A 320 6.17 -8.37 5.94
CA LEU A 320 7.07 -7.68 6.83
C LEU A 320 6.78 -6.18 6.75
N ARG A 321 6.36 -5.58 7.85
CA ARG A 321 6.33 -4.13 7.95
C ARG A 321 7.73 -3.60 8.21
N THR A 322 8.26 -2.83 7.26
CA THR A 322 9.64 -2.32 7.31
C THR A 322 9.69 -0.81 7.35
N LEU A 323 10.68 -0.26 8.06
CA LEU A 323 10.99 1.17 8.04
C LEU A 323 12.20 1.40 7.12
N MET A 324 12.02 2.19 6.06
CA MET A 324 13.13 2.68 5.27
C MET A 324 13.72 3.92 5.93
N VAL A 325 14.98 3.84 6.37
CA VAL A 325 15.70 4.98 6.95
C VAL A 325 16.64 5.61 5.93
N PRO A 326 16.75 6.95 5.91
CA PRO A 326 17.80 7.63 5.16
C PRO A 326 19.19 7.15 5.63
N ARG A 327 20.15 7.09 4.70
CA ARG A 327 21.56 6.82 5.03
C ARG A 327 22.29 8.09 5.42
#